data_AF-A0AAJ8DZI8-F1
#
_entry.id   AF-A0AAJ8DZI8-F1
#
_cell.length_a   1.000
_cell.length_b   1.000
_cell.length_c   1.000
_cell.angle_alpha   90.00
_cell.angle_beta   90.00
_cell.angle_gamma   90.00
#
_symmetry.space_group_name_H-M   'P 1'
#
loop_
_entity.id
_entity.type
_entity.pdbx_description
1 polymer ?
#
loop_
_entity_poly.entity_id
_entity_poly.type
_entity_poly.pdbx_seq_one_letter_code
_entity_poly.pdbx_strand_id
1 'polypeptide(L)'
;MKAWQTNYYYLRACGRRSSSNAWSVAQRPSSLRVRGGYQHRANYATNPQHPPRQQSTTLPILGTIVATAAVTLLASEAWRGRTANRPEDAIRDVQSGSKYADVPTMLRAVEEIKTIIRPDNVSVDADDIELHGYSEWSTSNTTARPIAVLSPATTEEVSAIAKICTKYKVPMVPFGAGSSVEGNFAAPHSGVCIDLSRMNKVIELYDQDMNVTVQAGVRWTDLNEEIKSTGLFLPMDPSPTAYVGGMVATNCSGTNAMRYGTMKDWVVNLTVVLPDGTVIKTKRRPRKSSAGYNLNALFTGSEGTLGIITEATLKLAIIPEDSSVGIATFPTFGDATAAASKLIRDGVPLAALEFMDDVQMKIINQNGGAGGRFWSEAPTLFLKFTGSRPAIDDSVQRTKSILTNNKGNELVFAKSREEGDNLWSARKQSLWAMLAVRPEGTEIWSTDVAVPISRLAEIVELSKAESSDLGLFSTVLGHVGDGNFHQAVMYNPQSPEQYQAVKACVSRMMKRALEMEGTISGEHGIGLGKKAYLEEELGTPTMQLMRGLKRSVDPHWLMNPGKVFDEHYEG
;
A
#
# COMPACT_ATOMS: atom_id res chain seq x y z
N MET A 1 -9.54 11.11 -17.53
CA MET A 1 -9.20 11.39 -16.11
C MET A 1 -10.39 11.71 -15.17
N LYS A 2 -11.59 12.10 -15.64
CA LYS A 2 -12.76 12.37 -14.75
C LYS A 2 -13.68 11.16 -14.46
N ALA A 3 -13.43 9.98 -15.05
CA ALA A 3 -14.29 8.79 -14.89
C ALA A 3 -13.89 7.84 -13.76
N TRP A 4 -12.71 8.04 -13.14
CA TRP A 4 -12.18 7.11 -12.11
C TRP A 4 -12.30 7.62 -10.66
N GLN A 5 -12.71 8.88 -10.44
CA GLN A 5 -13.13 9.32 -9.11
C GLN A 5 -14.49 8.75 -8.72
N THR A 6 -15.36 8.42 -9.68
CA THR A 6 -16.77 8.10 -9.42
C THR A 6 -16.99 6.73 -8.78
N ASN A 7 -16.14 5.72 -9.06
CA ASN A 7 -16.24 4.40 -8.43
C ASN A 7 -15.61 4.34 -7.03
N TYR A 8 -14.79 5.33 -6.65
CA TYR A 8 -14.20 5.39 -5.30
C TYR A 8 -15.15 6.07 -4.29
N TYR A 9 -16.11 6.88 -4.74
CA TYR A 9 -17.13 7.49 -3.88
C TYR A 9 -18.31 6.55 -3.56
N TYR A 10 -18.52 5.49 -4.35
CA TYR A 10 -19.69 4.61 -4.19
C TYR A 10 -19.63 3.75 -2.91
N LEU A 11 -18.44 3.52 -2.35
CA LEU A 11 -18.26 2.83 -1.06
C LEU A 11 -18.22 3.79 0.16
N ARG A 12 -18.32 5.11 -0.03
CA ARG A 12 -18.33 6.11 1.06
C ARG A 12 -19.65 6.88 1.21
N ALA A 13 -20.61 6.72 0.31
CA ALA A 13 -21.79 7.59 0.24
C ALA A 13 -23.11 7.00 0.79
N CYS A 14 -23.12 5.78 1.35
CA CYS A 14 -24.31 5.21 2.00
C CYS A 14 -24.16 5.25 3.53
N GLY A 15 -24.29 6.44 4.11
CA GLY A 15 -24.27 6.60 5.56
C GLY A 15 -24.21 8.04 6.02
N ARG A 16 -25.22 8.85 5.67
CA ARG A 16 -25.66 10.06 6.41
C ARG A 16 -26.82 10.74 5.68
N ARG A 17 -28.05 10.52 6.17
CA ARG A 17 -29.17 11.43 5.93
C ARG A 17 -29.18 12.50 7.01
N SER A 18 -29.00 13.73 6.55
CA SER A 18 -29.56 15.01 7.01
C SER A 18 -30.00 15.17 8.47
N SER A 19 -29.40 16.15 9.14
CA SER A 19 -30.18 17.20 9.81
C SER A 19 -29.46 18.55 9.69
N SER A 20 -30.30 19.57 9.57
CA SER A 20 -30.09 20.98 9.27
C SER A 20 -29.20 21.75 10.25
N ASN A 21 -28.43 22.73 9.77
CA ASN A 21 -28.67 24.15 10.08
C ASN A 21 -27.73 25.09 9.31
N ALA A 22 -28.31 26.25 8.97
CA ALA A 22 -27.71 27.39 8.28
C ALA A 22 -26.56 28.04 9.09
N TRP A 23 -25.68 28.80 8.42
CA TRP A 23 -25.52 30.26 8.60
C TRP A 23 -24.31 30.83 7.82
N SER A 24 -24.63 31.92 7.11
CA SER A 24 -23.84 33.10 6.70
C SER A 24 -22.42 33.00 6.14
N VAL A 25 -22.35 33.49 4.89
CA VAL A 25 -21.20 34.06 4.19
C VAL A 25 -20.75 35.39 4.81
N ALA A 26 -19.46 35.55 5.08
CA ALA A 26 -18.80 36.85 5.28
C ALA A 26 -17.39 36.81 4.64
N GLN A 27 -17.26 37.44 3.47
CA GLN A 27 -16.49 38.66 3.20
C GLN A 27 -14.96 38.55 3.33
N ARG A 28 -14.30 38.66 2.15
CA ARG A 28 -12.88 38.98 1.95
C ARG A 28 -12.62 40.49 2.10
N PRO A 29 -11.36 40.87 2.30
CA PRO A 29 -10.74 42.00 1.58
C PRO A 29 -9.57 41.48 0.72
N SER A 30 -9.48 41.76 -0.59
CA SER A 30 -8.80 42.89 -1.24
C SER A 30 -7.37 43.11 -0.71
N SER A 31 -6.29 43.23 -1.47
CA SER A 31 -6.06 43.57 -2.88
C SER A 31 -4.55 43.49 -3.15
N LEU A 32 -4.10 43.17 -4.36
CA LEU A 32 -2.91 43.80 -4.95
C LEU A 32 -2.92 43.59 -6.48
N ARG A 33 -2.85 44.73 -7.18
CA ARG A 33 -2.85 44.88 -8.64
C ARG A 33 -1.47 44.55 -9.20
N VAL A 34 -1.41 43.88 -10.36
CA VAL A 34 -0.43 44.18 -11.42
C VAL A 34 -1.13 44.11 -12.78
N ARG A 35 -0.88 45.12 -13.62
CA ARG A 35 -1.43 45.34 -14.96
C ARG A 35 -0.57 44.65 -16.04
N GLY A 36 -1.23 44.27 -17.13
CA GLY A 36 -0.66 43.94 -18.45
C GLY A 36 -1.49 42.83 -19.07
N GLY A 37 -2.31 42.98 -20.11
CA GLY A 37 -2.37 44.00 -21.16
C GLY A 37 -1.97 43.37 -22.50
N TYR A 38 -2.82 42.50 -23.08
CA TYR A 38 -2.83 42.21 -24.52
C TYR A 38 -4.24 41.78 -24.95
N GLN A 39 -4.79 42.52 -25.92
CA GLN A 39 -6.07 42.29 -26.57
C GLN A 39 -5.87 41.37 -27.79
N HIS A 40 -6.81 40.45 -28.02
CA HIS A 40 -7.22 40.09 -29.38
C HIS A 40 -8.73 39.82 -29.40
N ARG A 41 -9.42 40.61 -30.23
CA ARG A 41 -10.83 40.43 -30.64
C ARG A 41 -10.90 39.37 -31.73
N ALA A 42 -11.95 38.54 -31.69
CA ALA A 42 -12.69 38.13 -32.88
C ALA A 42 -14.15 37.84 -32.50
N ASN A 43 -15.07 38.60 -33.10
CA ASN A 43 -16.51 38.40 -33.05
C ASN A 43 -16.91 37.24 -33.97
N TYR A 44 -17.96 36.48 -33.62
CA TYR A 44 -19.06 36.16 -34.55
C TYR A 44 -20.34 35.87 -33.77
N ALA A 45 -21.46 36.27 -34.36
CA ALA A 45 -22.75 36.48 -33.75
C ALA A 45 -23.77 35.37 -34.10
N THR A 46 -24.73 35.17 -33.18
CA THR A 46 -26.18 34.90 -33.37
C THR A 46 -26.70 33.69 -34.18
N ASN A 47 -27.24 32.71 -33.42
CA ASN A 47 -28.58 32.03 -33.44
C ASN A 47 -29.69 32.54 -34.43
N PRO A 48 -30.87 31.87 -34.70
CA PRO A 48 -31.54 30.78 -33.95
C PRO A 48 -32.54 29.80 -34.69
N GLN A 49 -33.24 28.94 -33.89
CA GLN A 49 -34.63 28.38 -34.00
C GLN A 49 -34.98 27.03 -34.71
N HIS A 50 -35.22 25.96 -33.90
CA HIS A 50 -36.46 25.14 -33.63
C HIS A 50 -37.47 24.71 -34.75
N PRO A 51 -38.42 23.73 -34.55
CA PRO A 51 -38.56 22.57 -33.63
C PRO A 51 -39.19 21.27 -34.32
N PRO A 52 -40.10 20.44 -33.73
CA PRO A 52 -39.84 19.03 -33.36
C PRO A 52 -40.80 17.99 -34.00
N ARG A 53 -40.62 16.67 -33.71
CA ARG A 53 -41.69 15.68 -33.86
C ARG A 53 -41.65 14.57 -32.80
N GLN A 54 -42.69 14.53 -31.98
CA GLN A 54 -43.13 13.40 -31.17
C GLN A 54 -43.68 12.29 -32.08
N GLN A 55 -43.55 11.03 -31.65
CA GLN A 55 -44.65 10.08 -31.73
C GLN A 55 -44.52 9.01 -30.64
N SER A 56 -45.60 8.87 -29.88
CA SER A 56 -45.86 7.87 -28.86
C SER A 56 -46.41 6.58 -29.48
N THR A 57 -46.13 5.44 -28.87
CA THR A 57 -47.05 4.30 -28.87
C THR A 57 -47.09 3.66 -27.48
N THR A 58 -48.28 3.72 -26.89
CA THR A 58 -48.81 3.04 -25.68
C THR A 58 -49.14 1.58 -25.99
N LEU A 59 -48.81 0.57 -25.16
CA LEU A 59 -49.62 -0.13 -24.09
C LEU A 59 -49.18 -1.63 -24.11
N PRO A 60 -49.55 -2.53 -23.15
CA PRO A 60 -50.04 -2.38 -21.77
C PRO A 60 -49.20 -3.14 -20.71
N ILE A 61 -49.39 -2.76 -19.44
CA ILE A 61 -49.01 -3.51 -18.24
C ILE A 61 -50.20 -4.41 -17.86
N LEU A 62 -49.99 -5.72 -17.70
CA LEU A 62 -50.80 -6.55 -16.81
C LEU A 62 -50.01 -7.80 -16.37
N GLY A 63 -49.82 -7.96 -15.06
CA GLY A 63 -49.60 -9.26 -14.45
C GLY A 63 -48.26 -9.49 -13.75
N THR A 64 -48.09 -8.99 -12.52
CA THR A 64 -47.40 -9.73 -11.41
C THR A 64 -47.53 -8.97 -10.08
N ILE A 65 -48.53 -9.30 -9.26
CA ILE A 65 -48.64 -8.85 -7.85
C ILE A 65 -48.37 -10.00 -6.86
N VAL A 66 -47.98 -11.21 -7.31
CA VAL A 66 -47.80 -12.36 -6.39
C VAL A 66 -46.33 -12.69 -6.07
N ALA A 67 -45.35 -12.01 -6.67
CA ALA A 67 -43.93 -12.34 -6.46
C ALA A 67 -43.26 -11.62 -5.26
N THR A 68 -43.86 -10.57 -4.69
CA THR A 68 -43.16 -9.72 -3.73
C THR A 68 -43.15 -10.26 -2.31
N ALA A 69 -44.16 -11.04 -1.90
CA ALA A 69 -44.25 -11.58 -0.54
C ALA A 69 -43.34 -12.80 -0.30
N ALA A 70 -43.15 -13.64 -1.32
CA ALA A 70 -42.28 -14.83 -1.23
C ALA A 70 -40.79 -14.47 -1.24
N VAL A 71 -40.40 -13.42 -1.96
CA VAL A 71 -39.01 -12.94 -2.00
C VAL A 71 -38.59 -12.28 -0.68
N THR A 72 -39.49 -11.58 0.02
CA THR A 72 -39.18 -11.02 1.35
C THR A 72 -39.07 -12.09 2.45
N LEU A 73 -39.83 -13.19 2.37
CA LEU A 73 -39.73 -14.28 3.35
C LEU A 73 -38.50 -15.15 3.12
N LEU A 74 -38.18 -15.49 1.86
CA LEU A 74 -36.95 -16.23 1.53
C LEU A 74 -35.68 -15.39 1.74
N ALA A 75 -35.72 -14.07 1.52
CA ALA A 75 -34.62 -13.19 1.91
C ALA A 75 -34.45 -13.10 3.43
N SER A 76 -35.54 -13.17 4.21
CA SER A 76 -35.46 -13.17 5.68
C SER A 76 -34.92 -14.49 6.25
N GLU A 77 -35.18 -15.63 5.59
CA GLU A 77 -34.66 -16.94 6.01
C GLU A 77 -33.22 -17.19 5.49
N ALA A 78 -32.88 -16.74 4.28
CA ALA A 78 -31.51 -16.76 3.76
C ALA A 78 -30.58 -15.79 4.53
N TRP A 79 -31.12 -14.70 5.10
CA TRP A 79 -30.38 -13.81 5.99
C TRP A 79 -30.29 -14.36 7.42
N ARG A 80 -31.30 -15.10 7.91
CA ARG A 80 -31.20 -15.81 9.20
C ARG A 80 -30.22 -16.98 9.21
N GLY A 81 -29.84 -17.50 8.04
CA GLY A 81 -28.78 -18.52 7.87
C GLY A 81 -27.35 -17.97 7.85
N ARG A 82 -27.16 -16.65 7.76
CA ARG A 82 -25.88 -15.97 8.00
C ARG A 82 -25.93 -15.32 9.38
N THR A 83 -25.80 -16.13 10.43
CA THR A 83 -25.36 -15.59 11.71
C THR A 83 -23.94 -15.07 11.52
N ALA A 84 -23.82 -13.79 11.18
CA ALA A 84 -22.68 -13.01 11.63
C ALA A 84 -22.58 -13.25 13.14
N ASN A 85 -21.45 -13.81 13.57
CA ASN A 85 -21.09 -13.89 14.97
C ASN A 85 -21.42 -12.55 15.62
N ARG A 86 -22.10 -12.55 16.76
CA ARG A 86 -22.38 -11.32 17.49
C ARG A 86 -21.03 -10.64 17.77
N PRO A 87 -20.95 -9.30 17.92
CA PRO A 87 -19.71 -8.64 18.33
C PRO A 87 -19.09 -9.30 19.59
N GLU A 88 -19.94 -9.86 20.46
CA GLU A 88 -19.60 -10.63 21.66
C GLU A 88 -18.84 -11.94 21.38
N ASP A 89 -19.02 -12.55 20.20
CA ASP A 89 -18.38 -13.81 19.79
C ASP A 89 -17.03 -13.56 19.09
N ALA A 90 -16.84 -12.40 18.44
CA ALA A 90 -15.54 -11.97 17.91
C ALA A 90 -14.51 -11.61 19.00
N ILE A 91 -14.98 -11.48 20.25
CA ILE A 91 -14.22 -11.11 21.44
C ILE A 91 -13.67 -12.35 22.20
N ARG A 92 -14.09 -13.58 21.83
CA ARG A 92 -13.96 -14.76 22.69
C ARG A 92 -12.67 -15.56 22.64
N ASP A 93 -11.63 -15.12 21.93
CA ASP A 93 -10.37 -15.87 21.86
C ASP A 93 -9.14 -15.09 22.35
N VAL A 94 -9.32 -14.25 23.38
CA VAL A 94 -8.18 -13.80 24.19
C VAL A 94 -7.72 -15.00 25.02
N GLN A 95 -6.66 -15.67 24.58
CA GLN A 95 -6.06 -16.81 25.26
C GLN A 95 -6.00 -16.59 26.79
N SER A 96 -6.63 -17.48 27.55
CA SER A 96 -6.46 -17.56 29.00
C SER A 96 -4.97 -17.82 29.29
N GLY A 97 -4.26 -16.82 29.81
CA GLY A 97 -2.80 -16.84 29.97
C GLY A 97 -2.07 -15.68 29.29
N SER A 98 -2.78 -14.81 28.56
CA SER A 98 -2.19 -13.59 27.99
C SER A 98 -1.66 -12.65 29.09
N LYS A 99 -0.43 -12.15 28.93
CA LYS A 99 0.15 -11.12 29.82
C LYS A 99 -0.49 -9.73 29.67
N TYR A 100 -1.36 -9.57 28.68
CA TYR A 100 -2.06 -8.32 28.40
C TYR A 100 -3.37 -8.22 29.19
N ALA A 101 -3.94 -7.01 29.23
CA ALA A 101 -5.25 -6.75 29.83
C ALA A 101 -6.33 -7.70 29.32
N ASP A 102 -7.27 -8.09 30.17
CA ASP A 102 -8.53 -8.70 29.72
C ASP A 102 -9.44 -7.66 29.05
N VAL A 103 -10.45 -8.13 28.31
CA VAL A 103 -11.36 -7.25 27.55
C VAL A 103 -12.05 -6.20 28.44
N PRO A 104 -12.59 -6.53 29.63
CA PRO A 104 -13.14 -5.50 30.52
C PRO A 104 -12.13 -4.43 30.92
N THR A 105 -10.86 -4.80 31.15
CA THR A 105 -9.79 -3.84 31.45
C THR A 105 -9.42 -3.00 30.24
N MET A 106 -9.37 -3.59 29.04
CA MET A 106 -9.16 -2.84 27.80
C MET A 106 -10.28 -1.80 27.56
N LEU A 107 -11.54 -2.17 27.79
CA LEU A 107 -12.68 -1.24 27.66
C LEU A 107 -12.61 -0.09 28.67
N ARG A 108 -12.16 -0.33 29.91
CA ARG A 108 -11.89 0.75 30.88
C ARG A 108 -10.82 1.72 30.38
N ALA A 109 -9.77 1.22 29.74
CA ALA A 109 -8.75 2.07 29.12
C ALA A 109 -9.34 2.92 27.98
N VAL A 110 -10.22 2.34 27.16
CA VAL A 110 -10.92 3.07 26.10
C VAL A 110 -11.83 4.18 26.66
N GLU A 111 -12.53 3.93 27.76
CA GLU A 111 -13.33 4.98 28.42
C GLU A 111 -12.45 6.11 28.98
N GLU A 112 -11.27 5.81 29.53
CA GLU A 112 -10.32 6.85 29.93
C GLU A 112 -9.80 7.63 28.72
N ILE A 113 -9.52 6.96 27.60
CA ILE A 113 -9.06 7.59 26.34
C ILE A 113 -10.12 8.54 25.77
N LYS A 114 -11.42 8.20 25.85
CA LYS A 114 -12.54 9.07 25.42
C LYS A 114 -12.60 10.41 26.17
N THR A 115 -11.93 10.52 27.33
CA THR A 115 -11.83 11.80 28.06
C THR A 115 -10.73 12.71 27.49
N ILE A 116 -9.78 12.16 26.73
CA ILE A 116 -8.63 12.89 26.18
C ILE A 116 -8.83 13.21 24.70
N ILE A 117 -9.25 12.21 23.91
CA ILE A 117 -9.62 12.42 22.50
C ILE A 117 -11.13 12.57 22.40
N ARG A 118 -11.63 13.34 21.43
CA ARG A 118 -13.09 13.52 21.28
C ARG A 118 -13.77 12.15 21.14
N PRO A 119 -14.88 11.89 21.85
CA PRO A 119 -15.59 10.61 21.79
C PRO A 119 -15.94 10.15 20.37
N ASP A 120 -16.26 11.08 19.46
CA ASP A 120 -16.53 10.80 18.04
C ASP A 120 -15.32 10.23 17.26
N ASN A 121 -14.12 10.27 17.84
CA ASN A 121 -12.89 9.70 17.28
C ASN A 121 -12.52 8.35 17.92
N VAL A 122 -13.44 7.75 18.67
CA VAL A 122 -13.31 6.41 19.24
C VAL A 122 -14.44 5.57 18.67
N SER A 123 -14.11 4.62 17.82
CA SER A 123 -15.08 3.68 17.26
C SER A 123 -15.00 2.33 17.95
N VAL A 124 -16.16 1.82 18.34
CA VAL A 124 -16.37 0.42 18.78
C VAL A 124 -17.38 -0.28 17.86
N ASP A 125 -17.64 0.32 16.69
CA ASP A 125 -18.51 -0.25 15.68
C ASP A 125 -17.84 -1.49 15.06
N ALA A 126 -18.64 -2.52 14.81
CA ALA A 126 -18.14 -3.80 14.34
C ALA A 126 -17.51 -3.71 12.93
N ASP A 127 -18.08 -2.88 12.05
CA ASP A 127 -17.57 -2.73 10.68
C ASP A 127 -16.24 -1.95 10.69
N ASP A 128 -16.14 -0.91 11.52
CA ASP A 128 -14.88 -0.19 11.71
C ASP A 128 -13.79 -1.10 12.30
N ILE A 129 -14.13 -1.91 13.31
CA ILE A 129 -13.21 -2.88 13.90
C ILE A 129 -12.73 -3.90 12.85
N GLU A 130 -13.63 -4.41 12.01
CA GLU A 130 -13.28 -5.38 10.96
C GLU A 130 -12.33 -4.75 9.92
N LEU A 131 -12.66 -3.56 9.41
CA LEU A 131 -11.84 -2.84 8.43
C LEU A 131 -10.45 -2.45 8.94
N HIS A 132 -10.27 -2.42 10.27
CA HIS A 132 -9.00 -2.09 10.92
C HIS A 132 -8.28 -3.31 11.52
N GLY A 133 -8.79 -4.52 11.31
CA GLY A 133 -8.21 -5.77 11.79
C GLY A 133 -8.10 -6.87 10.72
N TYR A 134 -8.72 -6.68 9.55
CA TYR A 134 -8.79 -7.65 8.46
C TYR A 134 -8.54 -6.97 7.10
N SER A 135 -8.02 -7.75 6.15
CA SER A 135 -7.93 -7.36 4.74
C SER A 135 -8.12 -8.55 3.81
N GLU A 136 -8.85 -8.35 2.71
CA GLU A 136 -9.02 -9.34 1.63
C GLU A 136 -7.76 -9.53 0.76
N TRP A 137 -6.80 -8.59 0.82
CA TRP A 137 -5.55 -8.63 0.03
C TRP A 137 -4.34 -9.08 0.85
N SER A 138 -4.56 -9.54 2.08
CA SER A 138 -3.53 -10.11 2.96
C SER A 138 -3.95 -11.54 3.32
N THR A 139 -3.08 -12.52 3.15
CA THR A 139 -3.31 -13.88 3.71
C THR A 139 -2.92 -13.98 5.17
N SER A 140 -2.27 -12.95 5.70
CA SER A 140 -1.76 -12.89 7.08
C SER A 140 -2.78 -12.24 8.03
N ASN A 141 -4.02 -12.71 8.01
CA ASN A 141 -5.08 -12.26 8.92
C ASN A 141 -5.11 -13.10 10.21
N THR A 142 -5.66 -12.51 11.28
CA THR A 142 -5.90 -13.21 12.56
C THR A 142 -7.39 -13.41 12.78
N THR A 143 -7.79 -14.29 13.70
CA THR A 143 -9.21 -14.38 14.15
C THR A 143 -9.55 -13.27 15.13
N ALA A 144 -8.60 -12.91 16.00
CA ALA A 144 -8.74 -11.80 16.92
C ALA A 144 -8.82 -10.44 16.19
N ARG A 145 -9.52 -9.49 16.82
CA ARG A 145 -9.74 -8.11 16.37
C ARG A 145 -9.39 -7.11 17.48
N PRO A 146 -9.08 -5.85 17.16
CA PRO A 146 -9.01 -4.80 18.17
C PRO A 146 -10.39 -4.59 18.82
N ILE A 147 -10.42 -4.18 20.08
CA ILE A 147 -11.67 -3.85 20.80
C ILE A 147 -12.20 -2.44 20.50
N ALA A 148 -11.35 -1.58 19.92
CA ALA A 148 -11.69 -0.22 19.53
C ALA A 148 -10.69 0.31 18.48
N VAL A 149 -11.17 1.24 17.66
CA VAL A 149 -10.37 2.07 16.76
C VAL A 149 -10.29 3.48 17.33
N LEU A 150 -9.08 3.96 17.54
CA LEU A 150 -8.78 5.28 18.08
C LEU A 150 -8.17 6.13 16.98
N SER A 151 -8.79 7.27 16.65
CA SER A 151 -8.32 8.13 15.56
C SER A 151 -7.79 9.48 16.09
N PRO A 152 -6.57 9.56 16.66
CA PRO A 152 -5.99 10.81 17.13
C PRO A 152 -5.63 11.77 15.98
N ALA A 153 -5.55 13.06 16.26
CA ALA A 153 -5.20 14.12 15.31
C ALA A 153 -3.88 14.84 15.65
N THR A 154 -3.29 14.58 16.81
CA THR A 154 -2.06 15.24 17.29
C THR A 154 -1.10 14.25 17.95
N THR A 155 0.17 14.61 17.99
CA THR A 155 1.21 13.84 18.68
C THR A 155 0.92 13.72 20.18
N GLU A 156 0.33 14.75 20.78
CA GLU A 156 -0.05 14.80 22.19
C GLU A 156 -1.17 13.80 22.50
N GLU A 157 -2.18 13.69 21.63
CA GLU A 157 -3.24 12.68 21.76
C GLU A 157 -2.66 11.26 21.65
N VAL A 158 -1.75 11.00 20.71
CA VAL A 158 -1.06 9.70 20.59
C VAL A 158 -0.23 9.40 21.84
N SER A 159 0.50 10.38 22.38
CA SER A 159 1.24 10.27 23.64
C SER A 159 0.35 9.90 24.82
N ALA A 160 -0.82 10.53 24.93
CA ALA A 160 -1.78 10.24 25.99
C ALA A 160 -2.39 8.84 25.86
N ILE A 161 -2.74 8.41 24.64
CA ILE A 161 -3.19 7.04 24.35
C ILE A 161 -2.14 6.04 24.81
N ALA A 162 -0.88 6.23 24.41
CA ALA A 162 0.22 5.34 24.77
C ALA A 162 0.41 5.21 26.29
N LYS A 163 0.33 6.32 27.04
CA LYS A 163 0.37 6.32 28.52
C LYS A 163 -0.75 5.49 29.13
N ILE A 164 -1.98 5.67 28.65
CA ILE A 164 -3.15 4.93 29.14
C ILE A 164 -3.01 3.45 28.80
N CYS A 165 -2.68 3.11 27.56
CA CYS A 165 -2.43 1.71 27.15
C CYS A 165 -1.32 1.06 28.01
N THR A 166 -0.23 1.78 28.31
CA THR A 166 0.85 1.28 29.19
C THR A 166 0.43 1.10 30.64
N LYS A 167 -0.39 2.02 31.17
CA LYS A 167 -1.00 1.90 32.51
C LYS A 167 -1.87 0.64 32.62
N TYR A 168 -2.68 0.36 31.60
CA TYR A 168 -3.61 -0.76 31.60
C TYR A 168 -3.06 -2.07 31.00
N LYS A 169 -1.86 -2.06 30.41
CA LYS A 169 -1.28 -3.18 29.65
C LYS A 169 -2.10 -3.59 28.42
N VAL A 170 -2.58 -2.59 27.68
CA VAL A 170 -3.37 -2.76 26.46
C VAL A 170 -2.44 -2.75 25.23
N PRO A 171 -2.47 -3.77 24.37
CA PRO A 171 -1.76 -3.76 23.10
C PRO A 171 -2.18 -2.60 22.20
N MET A 172 -1.22 -2.03 21.48
CA MET A 172 -1.39 -0.91 20.56
C MET A 172 -0.95 -1.35 19.16
N VAL A 173 -1.87 -1.32 18.20
CA VAL A 173 -1.58 -1.61 16.79
C VAL A 173 -1.67 -0.30 15.99
N PRO A 174 -0.54 0.31 15.60
CA PRO A 174 -0.56 1.50 14.76
C PRO A 174 -1.10 1.16 13.36
N PHE A 175 -1.98 2.01 12.84
CA PHE A 175 -2.66 1.79 11.59
C PHE A 175 -2.55 3.00 10.67
N GLY A 176 -2.22 2.72 9.41
CA GLY A 176 -2.13 3.70 8.33
C GLY A 176 -3.29 3.55 7.35
N ALA A 177 -2.99 3.09 6.13
CA ALA A 177 -3.99 2.93 5.07
C ALA A 177 -4.59 1.50 5.00
N GLY A 178 -4.18 0.58 5.89
CA GLY A 178 -4.59 -0.84 5.82
C GLY A 178 -4.08 -1.61 4.59
N SER A 179 -3.10 -1.07 3.86
CA SER A 179 -2.66 -1.61 2.56
C SER A 179 -1.54 -2.65 2.63
N SER A 180 -1.14 -3.11 3.81
CA SER A 180 -0.12 -4.16 3.94
C SER A 180 -0.67 -5.53 3.52
N VAL A 181 0.22 -6.39 3.02
CA VAL A 181 -0.08 -7.78 2.61
C VAL A 181 0.46 -8.83 3.59
N GLU A 182 1.34 -8.44 4.52
CA GLU A 182 2.00 -9.34 5.47
C GLU A 182 1.36 -9.29 6.88
N GLY A 183 0.18 -8.68 7.01
CA GLY A 183 -0.59 -8.70 8.26
C GLY A 183 -0.11 -7.70 9.32
N ASN A 184 0.59 -6.64 8.93
CA ASN A 184 1.08 -5.60 9.86
C ASN A 184 -0.02 -5.00 10.74
N PHE A 185 -1.22 -4.84 10.19
CA PHE A 185 -2.39 -4.24 10.86
C PHE A 185 -3.18 -5.22 11.74
N ALA A 186 -2.92 -6.53 11.66
CA ALA A 186 -3.72 -7.53 12.38
C ALA A 186 -3.56 -7.39 13.90
N ALA A 187 -4.50 -7.90 14.71
CA ALA A 187 -4.44 -7.78 16.17
C ALA A 187 -4.48 -9.16 16.85
N PRO A 188 -3.41 -9.98 16.75
CA PRO A 188 -3.41 -11.35 17.28
C PRO A 188 -3.67 -11.42 18.79
N HIS A 189 -3.36 -10.35 19.52
CA HIS A 189 -3.58 -10.24 20.96
C HIS A 189 -4.68 -9.23 21.33
N SER A 190 -5.56 -8.91 20.38
CA SER A 190 -6.56 -7.84 20.50
C SER A 190 -5.91 -6.50 20.90
N GLY A 191 -6.56 -5.69 21.74
CA GLY A 191 -6.09 -4.36 22.14
C GLY A 191 -6.77 -3.25 21.36
N VAL A 192 -6.07 -2.15 21.10
CA VAL A 192 -6.60 -1.00 20.36
C VAL A 192 -5.87 -0.80 19.03
N CYS A 193 -6.62 -0.47 17.99
CA CYS A 193 -6.08 0.04 16.74
C CYS A 193 -5.95 1.56 16.83
N ILE A 194 -4.79 2.12 16.47
CA ILE A 194 -4.52 3.56 16.47
C ILE A 194 -4.45 4.03 15.02
N ASP A 195 -5.56 4.51 14.49
CA ASP A 195 -5.68 5.00 13.12
C ASP A 195 -5.15 6.44 13.01
N LEU A 196 -4.03 6.59 12.30
CA LEU A 196 -3.36 7.87 12.11
C LEU A 196 -3.94 8.70 10.96
N SER A 197 -5.04 8.27 10.32
CA SER A 197 -5.65 8.95 9.16
C SER A 197 -6.04 10.41 9.40
N ARG A 198 -6.31 10.81 10.65
CA ARG A 198 -6.63 12.21 11.02
C ARG A 198 -5.38 13.08 11.23
N MET A 199 -4.19 12.48 11.30
CA MET A 199 -2.91 13.19 11.32
C MET A 199 -2.43 13.44 9.88
N ASN A 200 -3.19 14.21 9.10
CA ASN A 200 -3.02 14.34 7.65
C ASN A 200 -2.57 15.73 7.16
N LYS A 201 -1.86 16.48 8.00
CA LYS A 201 -1.37 17.82 7.65
C LYS A 201 0.04 17.81 7.11
N VAL A 202 0.28 18.60 6.06
CA VAL A 202 1.61 19.14 5.75
C VAL A 202 1.91 20.20 6.81
N ILE A 203 2.94 19.96 7.64
CA ILE A 203 3.31 20.85 8.74
C ILE A 203 4.09 22.04 8.20
N GLU A 204 5.12 21.78 7.40
CA GLU A 204 5.96 22.83 6.83
C GLU A 204 6.72 22.34 5.59
N LEU A 205 6.72 23.15 4.54
CA LEU A 205 7.48 22.92 3.32
C LEU A 205 8.70 23.85 3.28
N TYR A 206 9.88 23.28 3.12
CA TYR A 206 11.14 24.00 2.93
C TYR A 206 11.66 23.70 1.52
N ASP A 207 11.06 24.33 0.51
CA ASP A 207 11.36 24.10 -0.90
C ASP A 207 12.82 24.40 -1.26
N GLN A 208 13.37 25.50 -0.75
CA GLN A 208 14.79 25.88 -0.92
C GLN A 208 15.75 24.84 -0.32
N ASP A 209 15.33 24.15 0.75
CA ASP A 209 16.11 23.09 1.39
C ASP A 209 15.75 21.69 0.87
N MET A 210 14.80 21.60 -0.08
CA MET A 210 14.28 20.38 -0.67
C MET A 210 13.81 19.35 0.37
N ASN A 211 13.06 19.79 1.38
CA ASN A 211 12.45 18.90 2.37
C ASN A 211 11.09 19.40 2.85
N VAL A 212 10.30 18.48 3.41
CA VAL A 212 8.96 18.75 3.95
C VAL A 212 8.77 18.02 5.27
N THR A 213 8.12 18.64 6.24
CA THR A 213 7.62 17.97 7.44
C THR A 213 6.13 17.72 7.28
N VAL A 214 5.72 16.47 7.45
CA VAL A 214 4.34 16.02 7.30
C VAL A 214 3.94 15.14 8.48
N GLN A 215 2.65 15.14 8.80
CA GLN A 215 2.09 14.17 9.73
C GLN A 215 1.97 12.77 9.08
N ALA A 216 1.94 11.73 9.92
CA ALA A 216 2.00 10.33 9.49
C ALA A 216 0.83 9.87 8.60
N GLY A 217 -0.35 10.45 8.75
CA GLY A 217 -1.54 10.17 7.94
C GLY A 217 -1.60 10.92 6.61
N VAL A 218 -0.58 11.69 6.23
CA VAL A 218 -0.51 12.32 4.91
C VAL A 218 -0.36 11.23 3.85
N ARG A 219 -1.24 11.24 2.86
CA ARG A 219 -1.14 10.42 1.66
C ARG A 219 -0.11 11.01 0.72
N TRP A 220 0.81 10.19 0.23
CA TRP A 220 1.93 10.69 -0.58
C TRP A 220 1.49 11.29 -1.92
N THR A 221 0.39 10.79 -2.50
CA THR A 221 -0.18 11.31 -3.75
C THR A 221 -0.77 12.70 -3.56
N ASP A 222 -1.46 12.94 -2.44
CA ASP A 222 -2.02 14.24 -2.09
C ASP A 222 -0.88 15.25 -1.81
N LEU A 223 0.15 14.84 -1.07
CA LEU A 223 1.36 15.65 -0.85
C LEU A 223 2.00 16.08 -2.18
N ASN A 224 2.20 15.14 -3.10
CA ASN A 224 2.83 15.43 -4.39
C ASN A 224 2.01 16.37 -5.25
N GLU A 225 0.67 16.30 -5.20
CA GLU A 225 -0.18 17.26 -5.91
C GLU A 225 -0.13 18.65 -5.25
N GLU A 226 -0.10 18.72 -3.91
CA GLU A 226 -0.02 19.97 -3.15
C GLU A 226 1.29 20.74 -3.43
N ILE A 227 2.43 20.04 -3.47
CA ILE A 227 3.75 20.69 -3.62
C ILE A 227 4.22 20.83 -5.07
N LYS A 228 3.44 20.32 -6.03
CA LYS A 228 3.81 20.23 -7.46
C LYS A 228 4.31 21.52 -8.08
N SER A 229 3.73 22.67 -7.69
CA SER A 229 4.11 23.98 -8.21
C SER A 229 5.53 24.42 -7.83
N THR A 230 6.15 23.79 -6.83
CA THR A 230 7.54 24.05 -6.43
C THR A 230 8.56 23.39 -7.37
N GLY A 231 8.12 22.49 -8.25
CA GLY A 231 9.03 21.66 -9.06
C GLY A 231 9.67 20.52 -8.25
N LEU A 232 9.19 20.25 -7.04
CA LEU A 232 9.66 19.17 -6.18
C LEU A 232 8.59 18.08 -6.00
N PHE A 233 9.01 16.87 -5.64
CA PHE A 233 8.12 15.75 -5.31
C PHE A 233 8.79 14.75 -4.36
N LEU A 234 7.99 13.97 -3.64
CA LEU A 234 8.40 12.75 -2.94
C LEU A 234 8.43 11.61 -3.96
N PRO A 235 9.59 10.98 -4.23
CA PRO A 235 9.73 10.13 -5.41
C PRO A 235 9.30 8.67 -5.24
N MET A 236 9.03 8.24 -4.01
CA MET A 236 8.53 6.89 -3.73
C MET A 236 7.16 6.74 -4.40
N ASP A 237 6.98 5.62 -5.10
CA ASP A 237 5.77 5.31 -5.88
C ASP A 237 5.17 3.96 -5.44
N PRO A 238 4.79 3.79 -4.15
CA PRO A 238 4.07 2.62 -3.68
C PRO A 238 2.58 2.71 -4.07
N SER A 239 1.72 1.90 -3.44
CA SER A 239 0.27 2.04 -3.60
C SER A 239 -0.20 3.50 -3.44
N PRO A 240 -1.08 4.02 -4.32
CA PRO A 240 -1.61 5.39 -4.22
C PRO A 240 -2.33 5.71 -2.91
N THR A 241 -2.78 4.69 -2.17
CA THR A 241 -3.48 4.84 -0.89
C THR A 241 -2.55 5.00 0.30
N ALA A 242 -1.24 4.74 0.14
CA ALA A 242 -0.31 4.67 1.25
C ALA A 242 -0.15 6.02 1.97
N TYR A 243 -0.12 5.94 3.31
CA TYR A 243 0.21 7.07 4.18
C TYR A 243 1.69 7.06 4.54
N VAL A 244 2.27 8.25 4.70
CA VAL A 244 3.70 8.45 4.97
C VAL A 244 4.17 7.66 6.20
N GLY A 245 3.39 7.59 7.27
CA GLY A 245 3.72 6.83 8.47
C GLY A 245 3.88 5.33 8.18
N GLY A 246 2.96 4.76 7.39
CA GLY A 246 3.06 3.38 6.93
C GLY A 246 4.26 3.16 6.01
N MET A 247 4.49 4.08 5.07
CA MET A 247 5.66 4.05 4.19
C MET A 247 6.98 4.00 4.97
N VAL A 248 7.13 4.81 6.02
CA VAL A 248 8.31 4.77 6.90
C VAL A 248 8.33 3.48 7.71
N ALA A 249 7.22 3.11 8.34
CA ALA A 249 7.15 1.95 9.22
C ALA A 249 7.50 0.64 8.51
N THR A 250 7.20 0.50 7.21
CA THR A 250 7.53 -0.70 6.42
C THR A 250 8.76 -0.52 5.54
N ASN A 251 9.46 0.62 5.61
CA ASN A 251 10.53 0.96 4.67
C ASN A 251 10.13 0.74 3.20
N CYS A 252 8.96 1.27 2.80
CA CYS A 252 8.41 0.96 1.48
C CYS A 252 9.36 1.34 0.33
N SER A 253 9.19 0.65 -0.78
CA SER A 253 9.85 0.87 -2.07
C SER A 253 8.89 1.56 -3.05
N GLY A 254 8.36 0.83 -4.03
CA GLY A 254 7.61 1.30 -5.19
C GLY A 254 8.43 1.24 -6.48
N THR A 255 7.77 1.44 -7.63
CA THR A 255 8.40 1.25 -8.96
C THR A 255 9.59 2.18 -9.23
N ASN A 256 9.65 3.31 -8.54
CA ASN A 256 10.73 4.29 -8.67
C ASN A 256 11.93 4.01 -7.74
N ALA A 257 11.89 2.96 -6.90
CA ALA A 257 12.94 2.63 -5.94
C ALA A 257 14.30 2.41 -6.63
N MET A 258 14.31 1.86 -7.84
CA MET A 258 15.52 1.68 -8.65
C MET A 258 16.32 2.95 -8.85
N ARG A 259 15.63 4.07 -9.04
CA ARG A 259 16.28 5.35 -9.28
C ARG A 259 16.60 6.12 -8.00
N TYR A 260 15.73 5.99 -7.00
CA TYR A 260 15.70 6.88 -5.85
C TYR A 260 16.01 6.22 -4.49
N GLY A 261 16.13 4.90 -4.43
CA GLY A 261 16.21 4.13 -3.18
C GLY A 261 14.86 3.95 -2.49
N THR A 262 14.88 3.33 -1.31
CA THR A 262 13.67 3.05 -0.52
C THR A 262 13.41 4.15 0.52
N MET A 263 12.26 4.08 1.21
CA MET A 263 11.83 5.11 2.15
C MET A 263 12.90 5.53 3.18
N LYS A 264 13.71 4.58 3.69
CA LYS A 264 14.80 4.87 4.65
C LYS A 264 15.78 5.93 4.16
N ASP A 265 16.05 5.96 2.86
CA ASP A 265 17.00 6.91 2.30
C ASP A 265 16.40 8.31 2.32
N TRP A 266 15.08 8.45 2.35
CA TRP A 266 14.34 9.71 2.25
C TRP A 266 13.99 10.35 3.59
N VAL A 267 14.16 9.65 4.70
CA VAL A 267 13.88 10.16 6.04
C VAL A 267 15.00 11.08 6.53
N VAL A 268 14.66 12.36 6.72
CA VAL A 268 15.53 13.32 7.41
C VAL A 268 15.40 13.16 8.91
N ASN A 269 14.19 13.16 9.49
CA ASN A 269 13.97 12.84 10.90
C ASN A 269 12.52 12.39 11.12
N LEU A 270 12.25 11.81 12.29
CA LEU A 270 10.94 11.33 12.70
C LEU A 270 10.59 11.91 14.06
N THR A 271 9.32 12.27 14.25
CA THR A 271 8.70 12.43 15.56
C THR A 271 8.01 11.11 15.89
N VAL A 272 8.37 10.49 17.02
CA VAL A 272 7.90 9.16 17.42
C VAL A 272 7.37 9.21 18.85
N VAL A 273 6.22 8.59 19.09
CA VAL A 273 5.69 8.31 20.42
C VAL A 273 6.11 6.90 20.83
N LEU A 274 6.86 6.81 21.92
CA LEU A 274 7.30 5.55 22.53
C LEU A 274 6.15 4.91 23.34
N PRO A 275 6.25 3.62 23.73
CA PRO A 275 5.15 2.92 24.42
C PRO A 275 4.73 3.59 25.73
N ASP A 276 5.67 4.19 26.47
CA ASP A 276 5.40 4.96 27.70
C ASP A 276 4.78 6.34 27.44
N GLY A 277 4.56 6.69 26.17
CA GLY A 277 4.08 7.97 25.68
C GLY A 277 5.14 9.07 25.61
N THR A 278 6.41 8.77 25.83
CA THR A 278 7.50 9.73 25.60
C THR A 278 7.53 10.11 24.12
N VAL A 279 7.57 11.41 23.83
CA VAL A 279 7.71 11.94 22.48
C VAL A 279 9.18 12.21 22.22
N ILE A 280 9.74 11.57 21.20
CA ILE A 280 11.12 11.80 20.76
C ILE A 280 11.16 12.36 19.34
N LYS A 281 12.25 13.07 19.05
CA LYS A 281 12.64 13.45 17.69
C LYS A 281 13.98 12.83 17.38
N THR A 282 14.06 12.00 16.34
CA THR A 282 15.24 11.14 16.08
C THR A 282 16.51 11.94 15.77
N LYS A 283 16.39 13.10 15.12
CA LYS A 283 17.46 14.10 14.96
C LYS A 283 16.90 15.45 14.48
N ARG A 284 17.79 16.46 14.41
CA ARG A 284 17.47 17.78 13.83
C ARG A 284 17.38 17.70 12.28
N ARG A 285 16.91 18.79 11.66
CA ARG A 285 16.65 18.90 10.21
C ARG A 285 17.85 18.81 9.25
N PRO A 286 19.11 19.11 9.62
CA PRO A 286 20.22 18.99 8.68
C PRO A 286 20.35 17.59 8.07
N ARG A 287 20.62 17.51 6.75
CA ARG A 287 20.75 16.24 6.01
C ARG A 287 21.88 15.36 6.56
N LYS A 288 22.94 15.98 7.09
CA LYS A 288 24.09 15.31 7.71
C LYS A 288 24.08 15.57 9.21
N SER A 289 24.26 14.51 9.98
CA SER A 289 24.48 14.58 11.42
C SER A 289 25.23 13.33 11.85
N SER A 290 26.20 13.50 12.74
CA SER A 290 26.88 12.40 13.46
C SER A 290 26.69 12.54 14.97
N ALA A 291 25.69 13.30 15.41
CA ALA A 291 25.39 13.49 16.81
C ALA A 291 24.58 12.30 17.35
N GLY A 292 25.27 11.33 17.96
CA GLY A 292 24.68 10.14 18.56
C GLY A 292 24.32 9.05 17.54
N TYR A 293 23.48 8.09 17.96
CA TYR A 293 23.06 6.97 17.13
C TYR A 293 22.06 7.39 16.04
N ASN A 294 22.08 6.68 14.90
CA ASN A 294 21.13 6.92 13.81
C ASN A 294 19.75 6.31 14.13
N LEU A 295 18.95 6.99 14.95
CA LEU A 295 17.62 6.50 15.34
C LEU A 295 16.62 6.45 14.17
N ASN A 296 16.84 7.16 13.06
CA ASN A 296 15.98 7.01 11.86
C ASN A 296 15.95 5.56 11.39
N ALA A 297 17.11 4.91 11.36
CA ALA A 297 17.26 3.53 10.91
C ALA A 297 16.64 2.52 11.89
N LEU A 298 16.48 2.89 13.17
CA LEU A 298 15.81 2.04 14.15
C LEU A 298 14.29 2.00 13.93
N PHE A 299 13.67 3.14 13.62
CA PHE A 299 12.21 3.23 13.46
C PHE A 299 11.71 2.97 12.04
N THR A 300 12.53 3.25 11.03
CA THR A 300 12.17 2.96 9.63
C THR A 300 12.26 1.46 9.39
N GLY A 301 11.18 0.82 8.93
CA GLY A 301 11.10 -0.65 8.83
C GLY A 301 10.82 -1.34 10.18
N SER A 302 10.50 -0.61 11.24
CA SER A 302 10.16 -1.21 12.55
C SER A 302 8.74 -1.76 12.64
N GLU A 303 7.90 -1.51 11.63
CA GLU A 303 6.54 -2.05 11.52
C GLU A 303 5.64 -1.70 12.71
N GLY A 304 5.90 -0.55 13.34
CA GLY A 304 5.15 -0.08 14.52
C GLY A 304 5.50 -0.82 15.82
N THR A 305 6.51 -1.68 15.81
CA THR A 305 6.89 -2.50 16.98
C THR A 305 7.74 -1.73 17.99
N LEU A 306 8.36 -0.61 17.63
CA LEU A 306 9.19 0.19 18.54
C LEU A 306 8.56 1.52 18.95
N GLY A 307 7.47 1.93 18.31
CA GLY A 307 6.80 3.19 18.59
C GLY A 307 5.88 3.62 17.45
N ILE A 308 5.18 4.73 17.66
CA ILE A 308 4.20 5.29 16.73
C ILE A 308 4.82 6.51 16.06
N ILE A 309 5.09 6.41 14.76
CA ILE A 309 5.55 7.56 13.97
C ILE A 309 4.37 8.52 13.79
N THR A 310 4.52 9.76 14.25
CA THR A 310 3.47 10.79 14.21
C THR A 310 3.76 11.88 13.19
N GLU A 311 5.04 12.17 12.95
CA GLU A 311 5.49 13.09 11.91
C GLU A 311 6.80 12.59 11.27
N ALA A 312 7.01 12.96 10.01
CA ALA A 312 8.25 12.71 9.29
C ALA A 312 8.71 13.98 8.58
N THR A 313 9.98 14.36 8.76
CA THR A 313 10.66 15.25 7.81
C THR A 313 11.30 14.40 6.71
N LEU A 314 10.91 14.64 5.47
CA LEU A 314 11.34 13.89 4.29
C LEU A 314 12.11 14.78 3.32
N LYS A 315 13.11 14.21 2.65
CA LYS A 315 13.72 14.85 1.47
C LYS A 315 12.70 14.92 0.33
N LEU A 316 12.93 15.83 -0.61
CA LEU A 316 12.21 15.94 -1.86
C LEU A 316 13.19 15.87 -3.04
N ALA A 317 12.73 15.27 -4.14
CA ALA A 317 13.43 15.22 -5.42
C ALA A 317 12.93 16.34 -6.33
N ILE A 318 13.71 16.68 -7.35
CA ILE A 318 13.28 17.58 -8.43
C ILE A 318 12.44 16.79 -9.42
N ILE A 319 11.26 17.30 -9.78
CA ILE A 319 10.43 16.74 -10.85
C ILE A 319 11.26 16.74 -12.14
N PRO A 320 11.47 15.58 -12.78
CA PRO A 320 12.23 15.52 -14.04
C PRO A 320 11.61 16.39 -15.13
N GLU A 321 12.46 16.97 -15.99
CA GLU A 321 12.03 17.81 -17.13
C GLU A 321 11.06 17.06 -18.04
N ASP A 322 11.39 15.81 -18.38
CA ASP A 322 10.55 14.92 -19.18
C ASP A 322 10.56 13.50 -18.59
N SER A 323 9.53 12.74 -18.92
CA SER A 323 9.43 11.31 -18.64
C SER A 323 8.77 10.57 -19.78
N SER A 324 9.25 9.36 -20.05
CA SER A 324 8.66 8.49 -21.07
C SER A 324 8.65 7.04 -20.62
N VAL A 325 7.79 6.26 -21.26
CA VAL A 325 7.56 4.84 -20.95
C VAL A 325 7.81 4.01 -22.20
N GLY A 326 8.48 2.88 -22.03
CA GLY A 326 8.66 1.86 -23.06
C GLY A 326 8.19 0.50 -22.57
N ILE A 327 7.72 -0.34 -23.49
CA ILE A 327 7.37 -1.73 -23.21
C ILE A 327 8.04 -2.64 -24.25
N ALA A 328 8.47 -3.82 -23.82
CA ALA A 328 9.00 -4.84 -24.71
C ALA A 328 8.56 -6.23 -24.24
N THR A 329 8.02 -7.02 -25.16
CA THR A 329 7.63 -8.41 -24.93
C THR A 329 8.77 -9.35 -25.33
N PHE A 330 8.83 -10.52 -24.70
CA PHE A 330 9.87 -11.51 -24.93
C PHE A 330 9.27 -12.90 -25.18
N PRO A 331 9.97 -13.78 -25.94
CA PRO A 331 9.54 -15.16 -26.14
C PRO A 331 9.52 -15.97 -24.84
N THR A 332 10.50 -15.73 -23.97
CA THR A 332 10.65 -16.44 -22.70
C THR A 332 10.92 -15.49 -21.55
N PHE A 333 10.68 -15.98 -20.33
CA PHE A 333 11.02 -15.27 -19.11
C PHE A 333 12.54 -15.02 -18.98
N GLY A 334 13.35 -16.03 -19.30
CA GLY A 334 14.81 -15.94 -19.26
C GLY A 334 15.36 -14.87 -20.20
N ASP A 335 14.80 -14.74 -21.40
CA ASP A 335 15.20 -13.67 -22.34
C ASP A 335 14.90 -12.27 -21.75
N ALA A 336 13.74 -12.08 -21.10
CA ALA A 336 13.36 -10.82 -20.47
C ALA A 336 14.29 -10.44 -19.29
N THR A 337 14.59 -11.40 -18.42
CA THR A 337 15.46 -11.14 -17.25
C THR A 337 16.94 -10.99 -17.62
N ALA A 338 17.40 -11.67 -18.67
CA ALA A 338 18.73 -11.43 -19.25
C ALA A 338 18.85 -10.00 -19.80
N ALA A 339 17.82 -9.52 -20.51
CA ALA A 339 17.76 -8.14 -20.98
C ALA A 339 17.74 -7.14 -19.83
N ALA A 340 16.90 -7.36 -18.80
CA ALA A 340 16.82 -6.52 -17.61
C ALA A 340 18.18 -6.44 -16.89
N SER A 341 18.82 -7.59 -16.66
CA SER A 341 20.15 -7.66 -16.06
C SER A 341 21.21 -6.90 -16.87
N LYS A 342 21.14 -6.98 -18.21
CA LYS A 342 22.07 -6.27 -19.08
C LYS A 342 21.82 -4.75 -19.09
N LEU A 343 20.56 -4.30 -19.08
CA LEU A 343 20.22 -2.88 -18.94
C LEU A 343 20.83 -2.27 -17.68
N ILE A 344 20.75 -3.00 -16.56
CA ILE A 344 21.33 -2.58 -15.28
C ILE A 344 22.85 -2.57 -15.34
N ARG A 345 23.48 -3.68 -15.74
CA ARG A 345 24.96 -3.81 -15.76
C ARG A 345 25.64 -2.88 -16.75
N ASP A 346 25.00 -2.59 -17.88
CA ASP A 346 25.52 -1.64 -18.87
C ASP A 346 25.28 -0.19 -18.42
N GLY A 347 24.62 0.04 -17.28
CA GLY A 347 24.39 1.37 -16.73
C GLY A 347 23.48 2.22 -17.60
N VAL A 348 22.39 1.63 -18.13
CA VAL A 348 21.36 2.40 -18.82
C VAL A 348 20.57 3.20 -17.78
N PRO A 349 20.51 4.54 -17.86
CA PRO A 349 19.74 5.33 -16.91
C PRO A 349 18.24 5.06 -17.05
N LEU A 350 17.66 4.38 -16.06
CA LEU A 350 16.23 4.07 -15.95
C LEU A 350 15.65 4.67 -14.67
N ALA A 351 14.40 5.12 -14.76
CA ALA A 351 13.60 5.55 -13.61
C ALA A 351 12.87 4.37 -12.96
N ALA A 352 12.50 3.37 -13.76
CA ALA A 352 11.89 2.12 -13.31
C ALA A 352 12.19 1.01 -14.34
N LEU A 353 12.32 -0.22 -13.86
CA LEU A 353 12.45 -1.42 -14.67
C LEU A 353 11.62 -2.52 -14.02
N GLU A 354 10.44 -2.75 -14.61
CA GLU A 354 9.41 -3.62 -14.08
C GLU A 354 9.17 -4.80 -15.01
N PHE A 355 8.64 -5.88 -14.47
CA PHE A 355 8.32 -7.09 -15.22
C PHE A 355 6.89 -7.57 -14.89
N MET A 356 6.22 -8.15 -15.88
CA MET A 356 5.02 -8.98 -15.71
C MET A 356 5.10 -10.20 -16.64
N ASP A 357 4.72 -11.38 -16.13
CA ASP A 357 4.65 -12.58 -16.95
C ASP A 357 3.41 -12.63 -17.85
N ASP A 358 3.39 -13.61 -18.75
CA ASP A 358 2.27 -13.90 -19.65
C ASP A 358 0.94 -14.13 -18.91
N VAL A 359 0.98 -14.77 -17.74
CA VAL A 359 -0.20 -15.02 -16.92
C VAL A 359 -0.79 -13.71 -16.41
N GLN A 360 0.03 -12.80 -15.91
CA GLN A 360 -0.42 -11.46 -15.48
C GLN A 360 -0.98 -10.67 -16.65
N MET A 361 -0.33 -10.71 -17.82
CA MET A 361 -0.80 -10.02 -19.02
C MET A 361 -2.17 -10.56 -19.48
N LYS A 362 -2.38 -11.87 -19.39
CA LYS A 362 -3.69 -12.50 -19.63
C LYS A 362 -4.76 -12.03 -18.65
N ILE A 363 -4.44 -11.90 -17.36
CA ILE A 363 -5.37 -11.34 -16.36
C ILE A 363 -5.76 -9.89 -16.71
N ILE A 364 -4.81 -9.07 -17.14
CA ILE A 364 -5.11 -7.70 -17.60
C ILE A 364 -6.12 -7.74 -18.75
N ASN A 365 -5.94 -8.62 -19.74
CA ASN A 365 -6.87 -8.77 -20.86
C ASN A 365 -8.25 -9.26 -20.42
N GLN A 366 -8.31 -10.24 -19.51
CA GLN A 366 -9.59 -10.76 -18.98
C GLN A 366 -10.39 -9.67 -18.25
N ASN A 367 -9.70 -8.71 -17.63
CA ASN A 367 -10.31 -7.55 -17.00
C ASN A 367 -10.66 -6.41 -18.00
N GLY A 368 -10.71 -6.69 -19.30
CA GLY A 368 -11.05 -5.73 -20.36
C GLY A 368 -9.86 -4.94 -20.93
N GLY A 369 -8.63 -5.36 -20.62
CA GLY A 369 -7.41 -4.68 -21.04
C GLY A 369 -7.04 -3.50 -20.14
N ALA A 370 -6.01 -2.76 -20.55
CA ALA A 370 -5.51 -1.57 -19.83
C ALA A 370 -5.03 -0.52 -20.82
N GLY A 371 -5.18 0.77 -20.48
CA GLY A 371 -4.76 1.87 -21.36
C GLY A 371 -5.52 1.90 -22.71
N GLY A 372 -6.76 1.40 -22.73
CA GLY A 372 -7.60 1.34 -23.93
C GLY A 372 -7.19 0.29 -24.97
N ARG A 373 -6.40 -0.73 -24.58
CA ARG A 373 -5.95 -1.81 -25.48
C ARG A 373 -5.92 -3.16 -24.77
N PHE A 374 -5.97 -4.21 -25.59
CA PHE A 374 -5.53 -5.55 -25.22
C PHE A 374 -4.03 -5.70 -25.49
N TRP A 375 -3.41 -6.58 -24.73
CA TRP A 375 -1.97 -6.76 -24.66
C TRP A 375 -1.56 -8.14 -25.17
N SER A 376 -0.33 -8.27 -25.65
CA SER A 376 0.25 -9.58 -25.91
C SER A 376 0.40 -10.33 -24.59
N GLU A 377 -0.07 -11.58 -24.55
CA GLU A 377 0.07 -12.48 -23.40
C GLU A 377 1.46 -13.14 -23.43
N ALA A 378 2.48 -12.33 -23.15
CA ALA A 378 3.88 -12.73 -23.18
C ALA A 378 4.65 -12.08 -22.01
N PRO A 379 5.77 -12.66 -21.56
CA PRO A 379 6.69 -12.00 -20.65
C PRO A 379 7.02 -10.58 -21.13
N THR A 380 6.80 -9.58 -20.29
CA THR A 380 6.86 -8.16 -20.69
C THR A 380 7.67 -7.33 -19.70
N LEU A 381 8.65 -6.59 -20.21
CA LEU A 381 9.32 -5.53 -19.47
C LEU A 381 8.60 -4.19 -19.67
N PHE A 382 8.47 -3.43 -18.58
CA PHE A 382 8.02 -2.05 -18.58
C PHE A 382 9.17 -1.18 -18.09
N LEU A 383 9.53 -0.17 -18.88
CA LEU A 383 10.65 0.72 -18.63
C LEU A 383 10.14 2.15 -18.49
N LYS A 384 10.63 2.87 -17.49
CA LYS A 384 10.42 4.31 -17.35
C LYS A 384 11.75 5.02 -17.52
N PHE A 385 11.73 6.10 -18.30
CA PHE A 385 12.88 6.97 -18.56
C PHE A 385 12.55 8.36 -18.03
N THR A 386 13.53 9.07 -17.46
CA THR A 386 13.36 10.43 -16.95
C THR A 386 14.62 11.24 -17.19
N GLY A 387 14.48 12.52 -17.52
CA GLY A 387 15.60 13.42 -17.75
C GLY A 387 15.26 14.49 -18.76
N SER A 388 16.29 15.11 -19.35
CA SER A 388 16.10 15.93 -20.54
C SER A 388 15.80 15.06 -21.75
N ARG A 389 15.17 15.64 -22.78
CA ARG A 389 14.81 14.90 -23.98
C ARG A 389 16.00 14.16 -24.64
N PRO A 390 17.19 14.77 -24.82
CA PRO A 390 18.34 14.07 -25.39
C PRO A 390 18.83 12.89 -24.52
N ALA A 391 18.76 13.02 -23.19
CA ALA A 391 19.17 11.94 -22.29
C ALA A 391 18.21 10.75 -22.36
N ILE A 392 16.90 11.01 -22.45
CA ILE A 392 15.90 9.97 -22.67
C ILE A 392 16.15 9.27 -24.02
N ASP A 393 16.39 10.03 -25.09
CA ASP A 393 16.61 9.47 -26.42
C ASP A 393 17.88 8.57 -26.46
N ASP A 394 18.98 8.96 -25.80
CA ASP A 394 20.16 8.12 -25.64
C ASP A 394 19.85 6.81 -24.91
N SER A 395 19.21 6.89 -23.73
CA SER A 395 18.80 5.71 -22.98
C SER A 395 17.94 4.77 -23.80
N VAL A 396 16.98 5.30 -24.58
CA VAL A 396 16.09 4.51 -25.43
C VAL A 396 16.86 3.79 -26.54
N GLN A 397 17.83 4.44 -27.20
CA GLN A 397 18.64 3.79 -28.24
C GLN A 397 19.51 2.66 -27.68
N ARG A 398 20.11 2.87 -26.49
CA ARG A 398 20.86 1.85 -25.77
C ARG A 398 19.96 0.69 -25.36
N THR A 399 18.76 0.98 -24.85
CA THR A 399 17.74 -0.02 -24.53
C THR A 399 17.39 -0.85 -25.76
N LYS A 400 17.06 -0.23 -26.89
CA LYS A 400 16.72 -0.96 -28.14
C LYS A 400 17.81 -1.95 -28.54
N SER A 401 19.07 -1.50 -28.54
CA SER A 401 20.22 -2.37 -28.85
C SER A 401 20.30 -3.58 -27.91
N ILE A 402 20.08 -3.37 -26.61
CA ILE A 402 20.11 -4.45 -25.62
C ILE A 402 18.93 -5.41 -25.82
N LEU A 403 17.73 -4.90 -26.06
CA LEU A 403 16.54 -5.72 -26.30
C LEU A 403 16.71 -6.64 -27.52
N THR A 404 17.17 -6.08 -28.64
CA THR A 404 17.43 -6.87 -29.87
C THR A 404 18.44 -7.99 -29.63
N ASN A 405 19.51 -7.71 -28.89
CA ASN A 405 20.54 -8.72 -28.56
C ASN A 405 20.07 -9.81 -27.58
N ASN A 406 18.91 -9.62 -26.94
CA ASN A 406 18.30 -10.56 -26.00
C ASN A 406 16.93 -11.05 -26.48
N LYS A 407 16.71 -11.10 -27.80
CA LYS A 407 15.49 -11.60 -28.44
C LYS A 407 14.20 -10.87 -28.03
N GLY A 408 14.30 -9.65 -27.50
CA GLY A 408 13.15 -8.80 -27.25
C GLY A 408 12.51 -8.37 -28.57
N ASN A 409 11.18 -8.32 -28.60
CA ASN A 409 10.44 -7.71 -29.70
C ASN A 409 10.69 -6.19 -29.73
N GLU A 410 10.19 -5.53 -30.77
CA GLU A 410 10.32 -4.07 -30.92
C GLU A 410 9.84 -3.33 -29.67
N LEU A 411 10.66 -2.41 -29.18
CA LEU A 411 10.31 -1.52 -28.08
C LEU A 411 9.19 -0.56 -28.51
N VAL A 412 8.00 -0.76 -27.96
CA VAL A 412 6.91 0.22 -28.10
C VAL A 412 7.18 1.34 -27.11
N PHE A 413 7.51 2.51 -27.64
CA PHE A 413 7.92 3.67 -26.86
C PHE A 413 6.91 4.81 -27.00
N ALA A 414 6.51 5.40 -25.87
CA ALA A 414 5.52 6.47 -25.85
C ALA A 414 6.04 7.74 -26.53
N LYS A 415 5.19 8.34 -27.38
CA LYS A 415 5.43 9.60 -28.09
C LYS A 415 4.81 10.80 -27.36
N SER A 416 4.00 10.55 -26.35
CA SER A 416 3.34 11.57 -25.53
C SER A 416 3.18 11.08 -24.09
N ARG A 417 2.94 12.01 -23.17
CA ARG A 417 2.66 11.70 -21.78
C ARG A 417 1.42 10.82 -21.60
N GLU A 418 0.36 11.10 -22.35
CA GLU A 418 -0.88 10.30 -22.32
C GLU A 418 -0.63 8.86 -22.77
N GLU A 419 0.15 8.68 -23.85
CA GLU A 419 0.55 7.34 -24.29
C GLU A 419 1.40 6.65 -23.21
N GLY A 420 2.32 7.36 -22.56
CA GLY A 420 3.11 6.83 -21.46
C GLY A 420 2.27 6.36 -20.27
N ASP A 421 1.31 7.18 -19.85
CA ASP A 421 0.35 6.83 -18.79
C ASP A 421 -0.46 5.59 -19.17
N ASN A 422 -0.91 5.51 -20.43
CA ASN A 422 -1.64 4.35 -20.96
C ASN A 422 -0.77 3.08 -20.97
N LEU A 423 0.49 3.18 -21.41
CA LEU A 423 1.42 2.04 -21.40
C LEU A 423 1.71 1.55 -19.97
N TRP A 424 1.92 2.48 -19.04
CA TRP A 424 2.22 2.16 -17.64
C TRP A 424 1.00 1.62 -16.87
N SER A 425 -0.22 1.93 -17.33
CA SER A 425 -1.45 1.57 -16.62
C SER A 425 -1.60 0.06 -16.38
N ALA A 426 -1.15 -0.78 -17.31
CA ALA A 426 -1.20 -2.23 -17.17
C ALA A 426 -0.43 -2.70 -15.92
N ARG A 427 0.81 -2.20 -15.74
CA ARG A 427 1.64 -2.51 -14.57
C ARG A 427 1.07 -1.95 -13.26
N LYS A 428 0.42 -0.79 -13.33
CA LYS A 428 -0.20 -0.13 -12.15
C LYS A 428 -1.47 -0.83 -11.68
N GLN A 429 -2.16 -1.56 -12.55
CA GLN A 429 -3.46 -2.18 -12.29
C GLN A 429 -3.38 -3.67 -11.92
N SER A 430 -2.19 -4.29 -11.96
CA SER A 430 -1.99 -5.75 -11.84
C SER A 430 -2.75 -6.39 -10.67
N LEU A 431 -2.57 -5.88 -9.44
CA LEU A 431 -3.24 -6.41 -8.25
C LEU A 431 -4.76 -6.28 -8.34
N TRP A 432 -5.25 -5.12 -8.78
CA TRP A 432 -6.69 -4.87 -8.90
C TRP A 432 -7.33 -5.73 -9.99
N ALA A 433 -6.62 -5.98 -11.09
CA ALA A 433 -7.08 -6.89 -12.14
C ALA A 433 -7.17 -8.32 -11.61
N MET A 434 -6.20 -8.78 -10.81
CA MET A 434 -6.28 -10.08 -10.14
C MET A 434 -7.47 -10.17 -9.18
N LEU A 435 -7.68 -9.16 -8.35
CA LEU A 435 -8.82 -9.13 -7.42
C LEU A 435 -10.18 -9.13 -8.15
N ALA A 436 -10.28 -8.42 -9.28
CA ALA A 436 -11.52 -8.30 -10.04
C ALA A 436 -11.96 -9.61 -10.73
N VAL A 437 -11.00 -10.45 -11.12
CA VAL A 437 -11.26 -11.73 -11.80
C VAL A 437 -11.08 -12.94 -10.88
N ARG A 438 -10.75 -12.69 -9.60
CA ARG A 438 -10.59 -13.73 -8.57
C ARG A 438 -11.89 -14.53 -8.44
N PRO A 439 -11.85 -15.87 -8.56
CA PRO A 439 -13.02 -16.70 -8.32
C PRO A 439 -13.59 -16.53 -6.90
N GLU A 440 -14.92 -16.56 -6.78
CA GLU A 440 -15.59 -16.47 -5.47
C GLU A 440 -15.10 -17.60 -4.53
N GLY A 441 -14.88 -17.27 -3.26
CA GLY A 441 -14.40 -18.22 -2.27
C GLY A 441 -12.90 -18.53 -2.34
N THR A 442 -12.11 -17.82 -3.17
CA THR A 442 -10.64 -17.94 -3.19
C THR A 442 -9.97 -16.71 -2.58
N GLU A 443 -8.72 -16.86 -2.16
CA GLU A 443 -7.82 -15.80 -1.67
C GLU A 443 -6.58 -15.67 -2.55
N ILE A 444 -5.88 -14.54 -2.47
CA ILE A 444 -4.60 -14.32 -3.15
C ILE A 444 -3.49 -14.32 -2.12
N TRP A 445 -2.62 -15.33 -2.17
CA TRP A 445 -1.35 -15.27 -1.45
C TRP A 445 -0.37 -14.42 -2.25
N SER A 446 -0.27 -13.15 -1.88
CA SER A 446 0.69 -12.20 -2.45
C SER A 446 1.88 -12.06 -1.52
N THR A 447 3.08 -12.29 -2.04
CA THR A 447 4.31 -12.09 -1.26
C THR A 447 5.49 -11.78 -2.20
N ASP A 448 6.65 -11.51 -1.64
CA ASP A 448 7.83 -11.04 -2.35
C ASP A 448 9.13 -11.56 -1.74
N VAL A 449 10.20 -11.61 -2.54
CA VAL A 449 11.58 -11.81 -2.08
C VAL A 449 12.51 -10.94 -2.90
N ALA A 450 13.73 -10.72 -2.41
CA ALA A 450 14.75 -10.05 -3.21
C ALA A 450 16.07 -10.84 -3.16
N VAL A 451 16.81 -10.81 -4.26
CA VAL A 451 18.12 -11.48 -4.41
C VAL A 451 19.13 -10.53 -5.05
N PRO A 452 20.44 -10.79 -4.96
CA PRO A 452 21.41 -10.13 -5.80
C PRO A 452 20.99 -10.19 -7.27
N ILE A 453 21.16 -9.09 -8.00
CA ILE A 453 20.66 -8.94 -9.39
C ILE A 453 21.17 -10.06 -10.31
N SER A 454 22.36 -10.62 -10.03
CA SER A 454 22.93 -11.76 -10.74
C SER A 454 22.12 -13.06 -10.63
N ARG A 455 21.28 -13.21 -9.59
CA ARG A 455 20.47 -14.41 -9.32
C ARG A 455 18.99 -14.24 -9.67
N LEU A 456 18.55 -13.03 -10.02
CA LEU A 456 17.13 -12.72 -10.24
C LEU A 456 16.46 -13.59 -11.31
N ALA A 457 17.13 -13.80 -12.45
CA ALA A 457 16.60 -14.63 -13.52
C ALA A 457 16.34 -16.07 -13.03
N GLU A 458 17.33 -16.66 -12.36
CA GLU A 458 17.30 -18.04 -11.87
C GLU A 458 16.19 -18.26 -10.84
N ILE A 459 16.09 -17.40 -9.82
CA ILE A 459 15.09 -17.60 -8.76
C ILE A 459 13.67 -17.49 -9.31
N VAL A 460 13.40 -16.56 -10.23
CA VAL A 460 12.05 -16.39 -10.76
C VAL A 460 11.66 -17.56 -11.66
N GLU A 461 12.58 -18.05 -12.51
CA GLU A 461 12.30 -19.24 -13.33
C GLU A 461 11.91 -20.44 -12.47
N LEU A 462 12.69 -20.68 -11.40
CA LEU A 462 12.42 -21.77 -10.46
C LEU A 462 11.10 -21.57 -9.72
N SER A 463 10.82 -20.37 -9.22
CA SER A 463 9.58 -20.07 -8.50
C SER A 463 8.35 -20.12 -9.39
N LYS A 464 8.46 -19.69 -10.66
CA LYS A 464 7.38 -19.79 -11.65
C LYS A 464 7.09 -21.24 -12.00
N ALA A 465 8.11 -22.04 -12.31
CA ALA A 465 7.93 -23.46 -12.62
C ALA A 465 7.23 -24.18 -11.46
N GLU A 466 7.75 -24.00 -10.25
CA GLU A 466 7.24 -24.67 -9.06
C GLU A 466 5.80 -24.28 -8.71
N SER A 467 5.44 -23.01 -8.84
CA SER A 467 4.06 -22.59 -8.60
C SER A 467 3.09 -22.97 -9.71
N SER A 468 3.57 -23.14 -10.95
CA SER A 468 2.76 -23.67 -12.05
C SER A 468 2.42 -25.14 -11.83
N ASP A 469 3.32 -25.91 -11.21
CA ASP A 469 3.12 -27.32 -10.86
C ASP A 469 2.02 -27.54 -9.81
N LEU A 470 1.57 -26.48 -9.10
CA LEU A 470 0.43 -26.54 -8.19
C LEU A 470 -0.89 -26.79 -8.93
N GLY A 471 -0.96 -26.54 -10.24
CA GLY A 471 -2.22 -26.57 -11.00
C GLY A 471 -3.20 -25.46 -10.60
N LEU A 472 -2.71 -24.43 -9.90
CA LEU A 472 -3.45 -23.24 -9.48
C LEU A 472 -3.06 -22.04 -10.35
N PHE A 473 -3.87 -20.98 -10.31
CA PHE A 473 -3.43 -19.71 -10.84
C PHE A 473 -2.22 -19.21 -10.05
N SER A 474 -1.12 -18.91 -10.75
CA SER A 474 0.08 -18.31 -10.21
C SER A 474 0.66 -17.33 -11.22
N THR A 475 1.13 -16.18 -10.75
CA THR A 475 1.78 -15.18 -11.58
C THR A 475 2.99 -14.58 -10.89
N VAL A 476 3.97 -14.19 -11.70
CA VAL A 476 5.12 -13.41 -11.28
C VAL A 476 5.15 -12.05 -11.95
N LEU A 477 5.38 -11.03 -11.12
CA LEU A 477 5.66 -9.66 -11.53
C LEU A 477 6.75 -9.09 -10.61
N GLY A 478 7.42 -8.01 -10.98
CA GLY A 478 8.46 -7.51 -10.07
C GLY A 478 9.16 -6.22 -10.44
N HIS A 479 9.80 -5.67 -9.42
CA HIS A 479 10.76 -4.56 -9.46
C HIS A 479 12.13 -5.11 -9.84
N VAL A 480 12.25 -5.64 -11.05
CA VAL A 480 13.45 -6.37 -11.50
C VAL A 480 14.70 -5.49 -11.60
N GLY A 481 14.52 -4.16 -11.63
CA GLY A 481 15.58 -3.17 -11.47
C GLY A 481 16.41 -3.32 -10.18
N ASP A 482 15.78 -3.81 -9.12
CA ASP A 482 16.34 -3.84 -7.76
C ASP A 482 16.53 -5.27 -7.22
N GLY A 483 16.39 -6.27 -8.08
CA GLY A 483 16.51 -7.68 -7.67
C GLY A 483 15.29 -8.20 -6.90
N ASN A 484 14.17 -7.48 -6.88
CA ASN A 484 12.94 -7.87 -6.17
C ASN A 484 11.85 -8.35 -7.13
N PHE A 485 11.18 -9.44 -6.77
CA PHE A 485 9.99 -9.90 -7.46
C PHE A 485 8.91 -10.38 -6.49
N HIS A 486 7.71 -10.44 -7.02
CA HIS A 486 6.47 -10.78 -6.34
C HIS A 486 5.90 -12.03 -6.96
N GLN A 487 5.33 -12.86 -6.10
CA GLN A 487 4.57 -14.05 -6.51
C GLN A 487 3.17 -13.96 -5.91
N ALA A 488 2.17 -14.16 -6.76
CA ALA A 488 0.78 -14.17 -6.36
C ALA A 488 0.13 -15.49 -6.79
N VAL A 489 -0.44 -16.23 -5.84
CA VAL A 489 -1.12 -17.51 -6.07
C VAL A 489 -2.56 -17.42 -5.58
N MET A 490 -3.54 -17.77 -6.42
CA MET A 490 -4.93 -17.87 -6.00
C MET A 490 -5.24 -19.28 -5.51
N TYR A 491 -5.85 -19.39 -4.32
CA TYR A 491 -6.18 -20.68 -3.71
C TYR A 491 -7.49 -20.62 -2.94
N ASN A 492 -8.13 -21.76 -2.73
CA ASN A 492 -9.28 -21.89 -1.86
C ASN A 492 -8.81 -22.10 -0.40
N PRO A 493 -9.01 -21.15 0.53
CA PRO A 493 -8.60 -21.29 1.92
C PRO A 493 -9.37 -22.39 2.68
N GLN A 494 -10.54 -22.81 2.18
CA GLN A 494 -11.31 -23.92 2.74
C GLN A 494 -10.81 -25.29 2.26
N SER A 495 -9.82 -25.34 1.36
CA SER A 495 -9.13 -26.57 0.98
C SER A 495 -7.79 -26.66 1.73
N PRO A 496 -7.67 -27.53 2.75
CA PRO A 496 -6.41 -27.73 3.46
C PRO A 496 -5.27 -28.16 2.54
N GLU A 497 -5.57 -28.95 1.50
CA GLU A 497 -4.60 -29.40 0.51
C GLU A 497 -4.00 -28.23 -0.27
N GLN A 498 -4.85 -27.36 -0.84
CA GLN A 498 -4.37 -26.18 -1.57
C GLN A 498 -3.60 -25.23 -0.66
N TYR A 499 -4.13 -24.95 0.54
CA TYR A 499 -3.46 -24.09 1.50
C TYR A 499 -2.05 -24.59 1.86
N GLN A 500 -1.90 -25.89 2.18
CA GLN A 500 -0.59 -26.45 2.51
C GLN A 500 0.35 -26.48 1.31
N ALA A 501 -0.16 -26.77 0.11
CA ALA A 501 0.65 -26.78 -1.11
C ALA A 501 1.19 -25.38 -1.45
N VAL A 502 0.34 -24.34 -1.38
CA VAL A 502 0.73 -22.94 -1.59
C VAL A 502 1.71 -22.48 -0.51
N LYS A 503 1.43 -22.76 0.76
CA LYS A 503 2.33 -22.43 1.87
C LYS A 503 3.72 -23.07 1.68
N ALA A 504 3.77 -24.33 1.26
CA ALA A 504 5.02 -25.03 0.98
C ALA A 504 5.77 -24.42 -0.21
N CYS A 505 5.06 -24.01 -1.27
CA CYS A 505 5.66 -23.32 -2.41
C CYS A 505 6.27 -21.97 -2.02
N VAL A 506 5.51 -21.13 -1.31
CA VAL A 506 5.98 -19.84 -0.77
C VAL A 506 7.18 -20.04 0.16
N SER A 507 7.14 -21.05 1.03
CA SER A 507 8.25 -21.41 1.91
C SER A 507 9.52 -21.76 1.15
N ARG A 508 9.42 -22.52 0.04
CA ARG A 508 10.58 -22.90 -0.76
C ARG A 508 11.13 -21.71 -1.56
N MET A 509 10.26 -20.81 -2.02
CA MET A 509 10.70 -19.54 -2.63
C MET A 509 11.56 -18.72 -1.65
N MET A 510 11.12 -18.53 -0.41
CA MET A 510 11.89 -17.76 0.59
C MET A 510 13.21 -18.43 0.93
N LYS A 511 13.22 -19.75 1.16
CA LYS A 511 14.46 -20.50 1.43
C LYS A 511 15.46 -20.42 0.28
N ARG A 512 14.97 -20.55 -0.95
CA ARG A 512 15.78 -20.38 -2.16
C ARG A 512 16.37 -18.97 -2.25
N ALA A 513 15.61 -17.93 -1.89
CA ALA A 513 16.14 -16.58 -1.83
C ALA A 513 17.33 -16.48 -0.86
N LEU A 514 17.22 -17.08 0.33
CA LEU A 514 18.31 -17.13 1.31
C LEU A 514 19.54 -17.91 0.81
N GLU A 515 19.33 -19.07 0.18
CA GLU A 515 20.39 -19.85 -0.48
C GLU A 515 21.12 -19.06 -1.58
N MET A 516 20.46 -18.05 -2.15
CA MET A 516 21.00 -17.15 -3.17
C MET A 516 21.53 -15.82 -2.61
N GLU A 517 21.83 -15.74 -1.31
CA GLU A 517 22.29 -14.53 -0.61
C GLU A 517 21.27 -13.37 -0.67
N GLY A 518 19.99 -13.70 -0.81
CA GLY A 518 18.86 -12.78 -0.82
C GLY A 518 18.20 -12.60 0.55
N THR A 519 16.97 -12.10 0.52
CA THR A 519 16.13 -11.83 1.69
C THR A 519 14.72 -12.37 1.48
N ILE A 520 14.08 -12.80 2.57
CA ILE A 520 12.69 -13.27 2.59
C ILE A 520 11.69 -12.16 2.31
N SER A 521 12.09 -10.88 2.36
CA SER A 521 11.21 -9.75 2.08
C SER A 521 11.96 -8.59 1.42
N GLY A 522 11.57 -8.24 0.21
CA GLY A 522 12.14 -7.09 -0.51
C GLY A 522 11.55 -5.77 -0.05
N GLU A 523 10.22 -5.72 0.13
CA GLU A 523 9.50 -4.47 0.40
C GLU A 523 8.28 -4.55 1.32
N HIS A 524 7.65 -5.72 1.47
CA HIS A 524 6.39 -5.81 2.21
C HIS A 524 6.54 -5.86 3.74
N GLY A 525 7.78 -5.99 4.24
CA GLY A 525 8.06 -6.20 5.65
C GLY A 525 7.90 -7.67 6.05
N ILE A 526 7.90 -7.93 7.35
CA ILE A 526 7.81 -9.28 7.91
C ILE A 526 6.40 -9.59 8.41
N GLY A 527 5.80 -8.63 9.13
CA GLY A 527 4.49 -8.74 9.72
C GLY A 527 4.28 -10.06 10.46
N LEU A 528 3.15 -10.70 10.20
CA LEU A 528 2.86 -12.08 10.63
C LEU A 528 3.27 -13.09 9.56
N GLY A 529 3.13 -12.75 8.28
CA GLY A 529 3.25 -13.68 7.16
C GLY A 529 4.63 -14.33 7.04
N LYS A 530 5.68 -13.58 7.39
CA LYS A 530 7.07 -14.02 7.22
C LYS A 530 7.85 -14.21 8.51
N LYS A 531 7.22 -13.96 9.66
CA LYS A 531 7.85 -14.08 10.99
C LYS A 531 8.60 -15.41 11.17
N ALA A 532 8.03 -16.50 10.68
CA ALA A 532 8.60 -17.85 10.83
C ALA A 532 9.95 -18.05 10.11
N TYR A 533 10.29 -17.20 9.14
CA TYR A 533 11.51 -17.31 8.34
C TYR A 533 12.58 -16.29 8.74
N LEU A 534 12.23 -15.31 9.57
CA LEU A 534 13.12 -14.21 9.93
C LEU A 534 14.38 -14.69 10.68
N GLU A 535 14.25 -15.71 11.53
CA GLU A 535 15.40 -16.27 12.24
C GLU A 535 16.32 -17.09 11.32
N GLU A 536 15.79 -17.70 10.26
CA GLU A 536 16.60 -18.38 9.24
C GLU A 536 17.47 -17.39 8.46
N GLU A 537 16.96 -16.19 8.17
CA GLU A 537 17.72 -15.12 7.51
C GLU A 537 18.76 -14.47 8.44
N LEU A 538 18.35 -14.06 9.64
CA LEU A 538 19.17 -13.19 10.49
C LEU A 538 20.04 -13.95 11.50
N GLY A 539 19.68 -15.19 11.81
CA GLY A 539 20.29 -16.00 12.85
C GLY A 539 19.93 -15.56 14.27
N THR A 540 20.03 -16.50 15.21
CA THR A 540 19.68 -16.31 16.62
C THR A 540 20.38 -15.10 17.29
N PRO A 541 21.69 -14.83 17.10
CA PRO A 541 22.34 -13.69 17.75
C PRO A 541 21.74 -12.34 17.34
N THR A 542 21.43 -12.16 16.05
CA THR A 542 20.80 -10.95 15.54
C THR A 542 19.38 -10.81 16.08
N MET A 543 18.62 -11.91 16.09
CA MET A 543 17.27 -11.93 16.65
C MET A 543 17.27 -11.58 18.15
N GLN A 544 18.25 -12.06 18.92
CA GLN A 544 18.39 -11.71 20.33
C GLN A 544 18.67 -10.21 20.54
N LEU A 545 19.50 -9.60 19.69
CA LEU A 545 19.73 -8.15 19.72
C LEU A 545 18.44 -7.38 19.43
N MET A 546 17.67 -7.77 18.40
CA MET A 546 16.39 -7.14 18.08
C MET A 546 15.38 -7.26 19.24
N ARG A 547 15.27 -8.43 19.87
CA ARG A 547 14.45 -8.64 21.07
C ARG A 547 14.93 -7.78 22.24
N GLY A 548 16.24 -7.61 22.41
CA GLY A 548 16.83 -6.72 23.40
C GLY A 548 16.40 -5.26 23.19
N LEU A 549 16.52 -4.75 21.96
CA LEU A 549 16.08 -3.40 21.59
C LEU A 549 14.58 -3.20 21.83
N LYS A 550 13.76 -4.17 21.40
CA LYS A 550 12.31 -4.17 21.65
C LYS A 550 12.01 -4.11 23.14
N ARG A 551 12.65 -4.94 23.97
CA ARG A 551 12.46 -4.96 25.43
C ARG A 551 12.92 -3.66 26.10
N SER A 552 13.97 -3.02 25.60
CA SER A 552 14.46 -1.74 26.13
C SER A 552 13.49 -0.59 25.89
N VAL A 553 12.83 -0.58 24.72
CA VAL A 553 11.87 0.49 24.36
C VAL A 553 10.46 0.17 24.87
N ASP A 554 10.07 -1.10 24.86
CA ASP A 554 8.74 -1.60 25.17
C ASP A 554 8.80 -2.80 26.13
N PRO A 555 9.04 -2.55 27.44
CA PRO A 555 9.23 -3.62 28.42
C PRO A 555 8.00 -4.49 28.63
N HIS A 556 6.81 -4.01 28.23
CA HIS A 556 5.56 -4.75 28.32
C HIS A 556 5.13 -5.40 27.00
N TRP A 557 5.87 -5.16 25.91
CA TRP A 557 5.56 -5.60 24.55
C TRP A 557 4.16 -5.19 24.08
N LEU A 558 3.76 -3.96 24.36
CA LEU A 558 2.45 -3.45 23.96
C LEU A 558 2.40 -3.00 22.50
N MET A 559 3.53 -2.60 21.91
CA MET A 559 3.59 -2.09 20.54
C MET A 559 3.58 -3.22 19.50
N ASN A 560 2.49 -3.31 18.74
CA ASN A 560 2.22 -4.27 17.67
C ASN A 560 2.67 -5.71 17.98
N PRO A 561 2.21 -6.31 19.10
CA PRO A 561 2.72 -7.58 19.57
C PRO A 561 2.43 -8.74 18.62
N GLY A 562 3.26 -9.77 18.73
CA GLY A 562 3.26 -10.93 17.83
C GLY A 562 4.02 -10.69 16.53
N LYS A 563 4.58 -9.48 16.33
CA LYS A 563 5.38 -9.07 15.17
C LYS A 563 6.60 -8.25 15.61
N VAL A 564 7.66 -8.21 14.81
CA VAL A 564 7.95 -9.12 13.68
C VAL A 564 8.47 -10.47 14.17
N PHE A 565 8.56 -10.64 15.49
CA PHE A 565 8.91 -11.85 16.23
C PHE A 565 8.16 -11.87 17.57
N ASP A 566 8.13 -13.03 18.21
CA ASP A 566 7.54 -13.19 19.54
C ASP A 566 8.53 -12.91 20.68
N GLU A 567 8.00 -12.59 21.86
CA GLU A 567 8.80 -12.29 23.05
C GLU A 567 9.62 -13.48 23.54
N HIS A 568 9.01 -14.64 23.55
CA HIS A 568 9.61 -15.91 23.91
C HIS A 568 9.72 -16.78 22.67
N TYR A 569 10.91 -17.33 22.43
CA TYR A 569 11.11 -18.34 21.40
C TYR A 569 10.66 -19.67 22.00
N GLU A 570 9.47 -20.14 21.64
CA GLU A 570 9.13 -21.55 21.79
C GLU A 570 9.84 -22.27 20.65
N GLY A 571 10.95 -22.92 20.97
CA GLY A 571 11.81 -23.60 20.00
C GLY A 571 11.22 -24.86 19.40
#